data_AF-A0A957YQA9-F1
#
_entry.id   AF-A0A957YQA9-F1
#
_cell.length_a   1.000
_cell.length_b   1.000
_cell.length_c   1.000
_cell.angle_alpha   90.00
_cell.angle_beta   90.00
_cell.angle_gamma   90.00
#
_symmetry.space_group_name_H-M   'P 1'
#
loop_
_entity.id
_entity.type
_entity.pdbx_description
1 polymer ?
#
loop_
_entity_poly.entity_id
_entity_poly.type
_entity_poly.pdbx_seq_one_letter_code
_entity_poly.pdbx_strand_id
1 'polypeptide(L)'
;MFNLFKKKEPEKTVNPFIELRSHYMGNVQLKDWPKEDLTTHPWSLFVEARKQLLAKNNTEAEKIYRQIVETPDLEPRHYMQAWMFLRYFLKVQPSPEIAKTVYAVMVEVSTETGVMSVVAYTDHKARSLHSAGGGVVWENPNNALNEQTDALIKTAEAALEAIPLVVVDVLPNPPKQKDHVLISIATPLGIYHGLGTGEFMWNDPHAGPILNAGGNLLKALEGLKK
;
A
#
# COMPACT_ATOMS: atom_id res chain seq x y z
N MET A 1 -48.97 -4.51 18.96
CA MET A 1 -48.00 -4.12 17.90
C MET A 1 -46.93 -3.27 18.56
N PHE A 2 -45.68 -3.72 18.69
CA PHE A 2 -44.45 -2.91 18.65
C PHE A 2 -43.24 -3.86 18.68
N ASN A 3 -42.38 -3.72 17.66
CA ASN A 3 -41.26 -4.59 17.30
C ASN A 3 -40.18 -4.66 18.38
N LEU A 4 -40.00 -5.83 19.01
CA LEU A 4 -38.97 -6.10 20.02
C LEU A 4 -37.66 -6.69 19.47
N PHE A 5 -37.47 -6.73 18.15
CA PHE A 5 -36.25 -7.26 17.54
C PHE A 5 -35.78 -6.38 16.38
N LYS A 6 -35.14 -5.24 16.70
CA LYS A 6 -34.16 -4.70 15.76
C LYS A 6 -32.96 -5.66 15.78
N LYS A 7 -32.94 -6.58 14.83
CA LYS A 7 -31.77 -7.40 14.51
C LYS A 7 -30.63 -6.41 14.29
N LYS A 8 -29.65 -6.36 15.21
CA LYS A 8 -28.41 -5.63 14.99
C LYS A 8 -27.85 -6.22 13.70
N GLU A 9 -27.70 -5.40 12.65
CA GLU A 9 -27.05 -5.88 11.43
C GLU A 9 -25.71 -6.51 11.86
N PRO A 10 -25.40 -7.73 11.39
CA PRO A 10 -24.13 -8.34 11.72
C PRO A 10 -23.05 -7.35 11.28
N GLU A 11 -22.21 -6.94 12.24
CA GLU A 11 -21.01 -6.17 11.96
C GLU A 11 -20.30 -6.90 10.81
N LYS A 12 -20.20 -6.26 9.63
CA LYS A 12 -19.54 -6.87 8.48
C LYS A 12 -18.18 -7.35 8.98
N THR A 13 -18.00 -8.66 9.06
CA THR A 13 -16.72 -9.27 9.43
C THR A 13 -15.68 -8.73 8.46
N VAL A 14 -14.84 -7.84 8.95
CA VAL A 14 -13.76 -7.24 8.15
C VAL A 14 -12.83 -8.38 7.77
N ASN A 15 -12.59 -8.56 6.48
CA ASN A 15 -11.67 -9.58 6.01
C ASN A 15 -10.24 -9.17 6.43
N PRO A 16 -9.56 -9.91 7.34
CA PRO A 16 -8.25 -9.49 7.85
C PRO A 16 -7.18 -9.36 6.77
N PHE A 17 -7.27 -10.16 5.70
CA PHE A 17 -6.39 -10.03 4.53
C PHE A 17 -6.55 -8.67 3.86
N ILE A 18 -7.78 -8.22 3.65
CA ILE A 18 -8.05 -6.92 3.02
C ILE A 18 -7.57 -5.78 3.90
N GLU A 19 -7.79 -5.87 5.21
CA GLU A 19 -7.33 -4.87 6.17
C GLU A 19 -5.80 -4.75 6.19
N LEU A 20 -5.09 -5.88 6.35
CA LEU A 20 -3.62 -5.88 6.36
C LEU A 20 -3.02 -5.41 5.05
N ARG A 21 -3.61 -5.82 3.92
CA ARG A 21 -3.20 -5.38 2.58
C ARG A 21 -3.29 -3.86 2.43
N SER A 22 -4.39 -3.25 2.87
CA SER A 22 -4.54 -1.79 2.88
C SER A 22 -3.51 -1.11 3.78
N HIS A 23 -3.20 -1.68 4.95
CA HIS A 23 -2.16 -1.17 5.83
C HIS A 23 -0.76 -1.25 5.20
N TYR A 24 -0.47 -2.28 4.42
CA TYR A 24 0.82 -2.42 3.74
C TYR A 24 1.01 -1.34 2.67
N MET A 25 -0.07 -0.87 2.04
CA MET A 25 0.02 0.17 0.99
C MET A 25 -0.23 1.59 1.49
N GLY A 26 -0.32 1.83 2.80
CA GLY A 26 -0.66 3.16 3.33
C GLY A 26 -1.98 3.69 2.73
N ASN A 27 -2.98 2.81 2.64
CA ASN A 27 -4.27 3.09 2.01
C ASN A 27 -5.43 2.72 2.96
N VAL A 28 -5.40 3.25 4.17
CA VAL A 28 -6.42 3.00 5.20
C VAL A 28 -7.27 4.23 5.48
N GLN A 29 -8.42 4.05 6.16
CA GLN A 29 -9.33 5.15 6.46
C GLN A 29 -8.74 6.11 7.50
N LEU A 30 -9.19 7.36 7.51
CA LEU A 30 -8.73 8.43 8.42
C LEU A 30 -8.74 8.04 9.90
N LYS A 31 -9.76 7.30 10.33
CA LYS A 31 -9.92 6.87 11.73
C LYS A 31 -8.98 5.73 12.12
N ASP A 32 -8.41 5.02 11.14
CA ASP A 32 -7.62 3.80 11.35
C ASP A 32 -6.10 4.08 11.26
N TRP A 33 -5.69 5.33 10.98
CA TRP A 33 -4.28 5.72 10.89
C TRP A 33 -3.91 7.00 11.65
N PRO A 34 -3.31 6.85 12.85
CA PRO A 34 -3.36 5.68 13.72
C PRO A 34 -4.76 5.49 14.31
N LYS A 35 -5.15 4.28 14.67
CA LYS A 35 -6.45 4.02 15.32
C LYS A 35 -6.63 4.73 16.66
N GLU A 36 -5.54 4.94 17.38
CA GLU A 36 -5.50 5.57 18.70
C GLU A 36 -4.89 6.97 18.63
N ASP A 37 -5.12 7.79 19.65
CA ASP A 37 -4.50 9.11 19.78
C ASP A 37 -3.07 8.99 20.33
N LEU A 38 -2.19 8.46 19.48
CA LEU A 38 -0.76 8.28 19.79
C LEU A 38 -0.03 9.62 19.89
N THR A 39 0.88 9.74 20.85
CA THR A 39 1.65 10.96 21.13
C THR A 39 3.09 10.93 20.58
N THR A 40 3.56 9.77 20.14
CA THR A 40 4.90 9.58 19.57
C THR A 40 4.95 10.04 18.12
N HIS A 41 6.05 10.68 17.71
CA HIS A 41 6.28 11.02 16.31
C HIS A 41 6.53 9.76 15.44
N PRO A 42 6.07 9.69 14.18
CA PRO A 42 5.24 10.68 13.45
C PRO A 42 3.74 10.57 13.73
N TRP A 43 3.30 9.59 14.53
CA TRP A 43 1.88 9.32 14.78
C TRP A 43 1.12 10.51 15.37
N SER A 44 1.75 11.30 16.23
CA SER A 44 1.16 12.52 16.79
C SER A 44 0.77 13.55 15.72
N LEU A 45 1.52 13.64 14.61
CA LEU A 45 1.17 14.54 13.50
C LEU A 45 -0.09 14.07 12.77
N PHE A 46 -0.24 12.76 12.55
CA PHE A 46 -1.47 12.20 11.96
C PHE A 46 -2.69 12.43 12.86
N VAL A 47 -2.53 12.25 14.18
CA VAL A 47 -3.59 12.50 15.17
C VAL A 47 -4.01 13.96 15.14
N GLU A 48 -3.04 14.88 15.13
CA GLU A 48 -3.32 16.32 15.09
C GLU A 48 -3.96 16.74 13.77
N ALA A 49 -3.44 16.31 12.63
CA ALA A 49 -4.03 16.59 11.32
C ALA A 49 -5.47 16.06 11.21
N ARG A 50 -5.75 14.87 11.75
CA ARG A 50 -7.11 14.33 11.85
C ARG A 50 -8.02 15.22 12.69
N LYS A 51 -7.56 15.70 13.85
CA LYS A 51 -8.34 16.62 14.70
C LYS A 51 -8.68 17.91 13.96
N GLN A 52 -7.71 18.49 13.24
CA GLN A 52 -7.93 19.68 12.41
C GLN A 52 -8.93 19.41 11.28
N LEU A 53 -8.84 18.27 10.57
CA LEU A 53 -9.82 17.88 9.56
C LEU A 53 -11.24 17.75 10.14
N LEU A 54 -11.39 17.09 11.29
CA LEU A 54 -12.69 16.92 11.95
C LEU A 54 -13.26 18.25 12.45
N ALA A 55 -12.40 19.18 12.84
CA ALA A 55 -12.76 20.56 13.16
C ALA A 55 -12.99 21.45 11.92
N LYS A 56 -12.89 20.90 10.70
CA LYS A 56 -12.97 21.61 9.41
C LYS A 56 -11.90 22.69 9.23
N ASN A 57 -10.80 22.62 9.96
CA ASN A 57 -9.64 23.47 9.78
C ASN A 57 -8.69 22.87 8.73
N ASN A 58 -9.14 22.92 7.47
CA ASN A 58 -8.45 22.28 6.35
C ASN A 58 -7.03 22.85 6.12
N THR A 59 -6.83 24.15 6.38
CA THR A 59 -5.53 24.81 6.21
C THR A 59 -4.49 24.26 7.18
N GLU A 60 -4.83 24.12 8.47
CA GLU A 60 -3.88 23.57 9.44
C GLU A 60 -3.67 22.07 9.21
N ALA A 61 -4.72 21.33 8.85
CA ALA A 61 -4.58 19.93 8.48
C ALA A 61 -3.63 19.73 7.29
N GLU A 62 -3.75 20.55 6.24
CA GLU A 62 -2.85 20.52 5.09
C GLU A 62 -1.40 20.75 5.51
N LYS A 63 -1.16 21.80 6.30
CA LYS A 63 0.18 22.15 6.79
C LYS A 63 0.82 21.00 7.56
N ILE A 64 0.06 20.31 8.41
CA ILE A 64 0.59 19.17 9.19
C ILE A 64 0.86 17.96 8.29
N TYR A 65 -0.01 17.65 7.33
CA TYR A 65 0.28 16.57 6.38
C TYR A 65 1.48 16.88 5.48
N ARG A 66 1.67 18.15 5.08
CA ARG A 66 2.87 18.60 4.38
C ARG A 66 4.13 18.38 5.21
N GLN A 67 4.08 18.74 6.49
CA GLN A 67 5.17 18.46 7.42
C GLN A 67 5.52 16.96 7.46
N ILE A 68 4.54 16.06 7.46
CA ILE A 68 4.79 14.61 7.41
C ILE A 68 5.54 14.23 6.13
N VAL A 69 5.08 14.69 4.95
CA VAL A 69 5.71 14.32 3.66
C VAL A 69 7.07 14.99 3.42
N GLU A 70 7.37 16.06 4.15
CA GLU A 70 8.66 16.75 4.13
C GLU A 70 9.64 16.24 5.20
N THR A 71 9.18 15.42 6.15
CA THR A 71 10.03 14.84 7.19
C THR A 71 10.89 13.72 6.58
N PRO A 72 12.23 13.79 6.65
CA PRO A 72 13.09 12.75 6.10
C PRO A 72 13.01 11.45 6.91
N ASP A 73 13.40 10.34 6.28
CA ASP A 73 13.64 9.04 6.92
C ASP A 73 12.43 8.44 7.67
N LEU A 74 11.20 8.80 7.28
CA LEU A 74 10.02 8.09 7.76
C LEU A 74 9.83 6.78 7.01
N GLU A 75 9.19 5.83 7.67
CA GLU A 75 8.72 4.62 6.99
C GLU A 75 7.82 4.99 5.78
N PRO A 76 8.01 4.37 4.60
CA PRO A 76 7.30 4.73 3.37
C PRO A 76 5.76 4.76 3.48
N ARG A 77 5.19 3.93 4.36
CA ARG A 77 3.75 3.90 4.62
C ARG A 77 3.20 5.21 5.19
N HIS A 78 4.00 5.96 5.94
CA HIS A 78 3.60 7.29 6.41
C HIS A 78 3.48 8.27 5.26
N TYR A 79 4.43 8.28 4.32
CA TYR A 79 4.34 9.14 3.13
C TYR A 79 3.13 8.80 2.27
N MET A 80 2.92 7.51 1.98
CA MET A 80 1.78 7.04 1.19
C MET A 80 0.44 7.50 1.80
N GLN A 81 0.28 7.30 3.11
CA GLN A 81 -0.95 7.65 3.80
C GLN A 81 -1.18 9.16 3.88
N ALA A 82 -0.14 9.95 4.15
CA ALA A 82 -0.24 11.41 4.19
C ALA A 82 -0.63 11.98 2.82
N TRP A 83 -0.02 11.49 1.73
CA TRP A 83 -0.39 11.86 0.37
C TRP A 83 -1.82 11.46 0.02
N MET A 84 -2.26 10.27 0.44
CA MET A 84 -3.65 9.85 0.26
C MET A 84 -4.62 10.82 0.95
N PHE A 85 -4.31 11.26 2.17
CA PHE A 85 -5.15 12.23 2.89
C PHE A 85 -5.14 13.63 2.27
N LEU A 86 -3.98 14.12 1.83
CA LEU A 86 -3.83 15.38 1.09
C LEU A 86 -4.70 15.40 -0.17
N ARG A 87 -4.64 14.34 -1.00
CA ARG A 87 -5.44 14.28 -2.24
C ARG A 87 -6.92 14.08 -1.94
N TYR A 88 -7.26 13.11 -1.08
CA TYR A 88 -8.64 12.68 -0.89
C TYR A 88 -9.47 13.74 -0.15
N PHE A 89 -8.96 14.27 0.98
CA PHE A 89 -9.70 15.19 1.85
C PHE A 89 -9.47 16.66 1.52
N LEU A 90 -8.27 17.02 1.08
CA LEU A 90 -7.85 18.41 0.91
C LEU A 90 -7.70 18.84 -0.55
N LYS A 91 -7.80 17.89 -1.50
CA LYS A 91 -7.64 18.13 -2.95
C LYS A 91 -6.29 18.71 -3.33
N VAL A 92 -5.28 18.45 -2.51
CA VAL A 92 -3.89 18.85 -2.74
C VAL A 92 -3.19 17.77 -3.57
N GLN A 93 -2.59 18.18 -4.68
CA GLN A 93 -1.79 17.30 -5.53
C GLN A 93 -0.29 17.45 -5.22
N PRO A 94 0.51 16.38 -5.40
CA PRO A 94 1.96 16.51 -5.37
C PRO A 94 2.46 17.38 -6.52
N SER A 95 3.67 17.90 -6.38
CA SER A 95 4.34 18.56 -7.51
C SER A 95 4.78 17.52 -8.56
N PRO A 96 4.95 17.90 -9.84
CA PRO A 96 5.35 16.98 -10.89
C PRO A 96 6.65 16.23 -10.61
N GLU A 97 7.58 16.83 -9.88
CA GLU A 97 8.91 16.29 -9.57
C GLU A 97 8.84 15.07 -8.64
N ILE A 98 7.85 15.04 -7.73
CA ILE A 98 7.69 13.95 -6.75
C ILE A 98 6.49 13.06 -7.07
N ALA A 99 5.60 13.47 -7.98
CA ALA A 99 4.35 12.79 -8.27
C ALA A 99 4.51 11.28 -8.53
N LYS A 100 5.62 10.88 -9.15
CA LYS A 100 5.93 9.49 -9.51
C LYS A 100 6.97 8.82 -8.62
N THR A 101 7.42 9.44 -7.53
CA THR A 101 8.33 8.80 -6.57
C THR A 101 7.69 7.52 -6.03
N VAL A 102 8.36 6.38 -6.20
CA VAL A 102 7.87 5.08 -5.72
C VAL A 102 8.15 4.96 -4.23
N TYR A 103 7.15 4.59 -3.44
CA TYR A 103 7.31 4.28 -2.01
C TYR A 103 7.17 2.79 -1.70
N ALA A 104 6.28 2.12 -2.43
CA ALA A 104 6.03 0.69 -2.28
C ALA A 104 5.53 0.08 -3.58
N VAL A 105 5.83 -1.20 -3.75
CA VAL A 105 5.33 -2.02 -4.85
C VAL A 105 4.75 -3.29 -4.27
N MET A 106 3.49 -3.57 -4.62
CA MET A 106 2.79 -4.79 -4.26
C MET A 106 2.48 -5.60 -5.52
N VAL A 107 2.85 -6.87 -5.50
CA VAL A 107 2.49 -7.85 -6.52
C VAL A 107 1.60 -8.90 -5.88
N GLU A 108 0.47 -9.17 -6.51
CA GLU A 108 -0.50 -10.14 -6.04
C GLU A 108 -0.85 -11.13 -7.14
N VAL A 109 -0.86 -12.41 -6.78
CA VAL A 109 -1.20 -13.50 -7.70
C VAL A 109 -2.30 -14.34 -7.09
N SER A 110 -3.37 -14.53 -7.84
CA SER A 110 -4.44 -15.44 -7.48
C SER A 110 -4.01 -16.89 -7.70
N THR A 111 -3.97 -17.67 -6.63
CA THR A 111 -3.63 -19.10 -6.62
C THR A 111 -4.87 -19.95 -6.32
N GLU A 112 -4.72 -21.27 -6.34
CA GLU A 112 -5.80 -22.20 -5.97
C GLU A 112 -6.26 -22.07 -4.52
N THR A 113 -5.36 -21.65 -3.62
CA THR A 113 -5.63 -21.56 -2.18
C THR A 113 -5.93 -20.13 -1.71
N GLY A 114 -5.89 -19.16 -2.62
CA GLY A 114 -6.11 -17.75 -2.30
C GLY A 114 -5.13 -16.82 -3.00
N VAL A 115 -5.14 -15.56 -2.59
CA VAL A 115 -4.25 -14.53 -3.13
C VAL A 115 -2.96 -14.52 -2.34
N MET A 116 -1.84 -14.64 -3.04
CA MET A 116 -0.51 -14.40 -2.50
C MET A 116 -0.07 -12.99 -2.84
N SER A 117 0.30 -12.20 -1.84
CA SER A 117 0.77 -10.83 -1.99
C SER A 117 2.21 -10.73 -1.49
N VAL A 118 3.06 -10.04 -2.24
CA VAL A 118 4.41 -9.63 -1.81
C VAL A 118 4.56 -8.13 -1.98
N VAL A 119 5.19 -7.48 -1.00
CA VAL A 119 5.37 -6.02 -0.96
C VAL A 119 6.82 -5.70 -0.66
N ALA A 120 7.41 -4.79 -1.44
CA ALA A 120 8.68 -4.13 -1.11
C ALA A 120 8.46 -2.64 -0.85
N TYR A 121 9.32 -2.08 0.00
CA TYR A 121 9.37 -0.67 0.32
C TYR A 121 10.76 -0.10 0.02
N THR A 122 10.85 1.22 -0.17
CA THR A 122 12.12 1.91 -0.45
C THR A 122 13.11 1.91 0.73
N ASP A 123 12.68 1.54 1.93
CA ASP A 123 13.53 1.40 3.12
C ASP A 123 14.04 -0.04 3.33
N HIS A 124 14.04 -0.85 2.27
CA HIS A 124 14.42 -2.27 2.22
C HIS A 124 13.60 -3.19 3.13
N LYS A 125 12.45 -2.73 3.64
CA LYS A 125 11.48 -3.60 4.29
C LYS A 125 10.73 -4.39 3.23
N ALA A 126 10.20 -5.53 3.64
CA ALA A 126 9.39 -6.36 2.77
C ALA A 126 8.36 -7.17 3.56
N ARG A 127 7.25 -7.52 2.91
CA ARG A 127 6.21 -8.34 3.52
C ARG A 127 5.63 -9.33 2.52
N SER A 128 5.29 -10.52 2.99
CA SER A 128 4.39 -11.43 2.28
C SER A 128 3.12 -11.65 3.07
N LEU A 129 2.02 -11.91 2.37
CA LEU A 129 0.73 -12.18 2.96
C LEU A 129 -0.03 -13.15 2.06
N HIS A 130 -0.64 -14.17 2.64
CA HIS A 130 -1.52 -15.06 1.91
C HIS A 130 -2.96 -14.94 2.45
N SER A 131 -3.96 -14.94 1.56
CA SER A 131 -5.35 -14.73 1.96
C SER A 131 -5.93 -15.89 2.80
N ALA A 132 -5.34 -17.08 2.72
CA ALA A 132 -5.67 -18.20 3.63
C ALA A 132 -4.98 -18.08 5.01
N GLY A 133 -4.21 -17.02 5.24
CA GLY A 133 -3.44 -16.78 6.45
C GLY A 133 -1.95 -17.04 6.26
N GLY A 134 -1.16 -16.48 7.19
CA GLY A 134 0.30 -16.54 7.16
C GLY A 134 0.93 -15.47 6.28
N GLY A 135 2.25 -15.32 6.45
CA GLY A 135 3.04 -14.28 5.81
C GLY A 135 4.38 -14.11 6.51
N VAL A 136 5.23 -13.25 5.95
CA VAL A 136 6.50 -12.84 6.54
C VAL A 136 6.50 -11.33 6.66
N VAL A 137 7.00 -10.83 7.79
CA VAL A 137 7.30 -9.41 7.96
C VAL A 137 8.80 -9.27 8.14
N TRP A 138 9.45 -8.64 7.16
CA TRP A 138 10.86 -8.34 7.17
C TRP A 138 11.06 -6.85 7.46
N GLU A 139 11.49 -6.54 8.68
CA GLU A 139 11.77 -5.17 9.14
C GLU A 139 13.24 -4.78 8.92
N ASN A 140 13.89 -5.36 7.91
CA ASN A 140 15.29 -5.09 7.55
C ASN A 140 16.28 -5.21 8.74
N PRO A 141 16.36 -6.37 9.45
CA PRO A 141 17.34 -6.57 10.51
C PRO A 141 18.79 -6.62 10.01
N ASN A 142 18.99 -6.82 8.70
CA ASN A 142 20.29 -6.81 8.00
C ASN A 142 20.06 -6.71 6.48
N ASN A 143 21.14 -6.58 5.71
CA ASN A 143 21.08 -6.32 4.27
C ASN A 143 20.71 -7.52 3.38
N ALA A 144 20.27 -8.66 3.94
CA ALA A 144 20.10 -9.90 3.18
C ALA A 144 19.04 -9.83 2.06
N LEU A 145 18.07 -8.93 2.17
CA LEU A 145 17.00 -8.77 1.15
C LEU A 145 17.08 -7.45 0.37
N ASN A 146 18.10 -6.61 0.59
CA ASN A 146 18.17 -5.28 -0.05
C ASN A 146 18.16 -5.40 -1.57
N GLU A 147 18.93 -6.34 -2.14
CA GLU A 147 18.98 -6.55 -3.59
C GLU A 147 17.61 -6.90 -4.17
N GLN A 148 16.84 -7.76 -3.49
CA GLN A 148 15.52 -8.18 -3.96
C GLN A 148 14.48 -7.07 -3.81
N THR A 149 14.53 -6.29 -2.72
CA THR A 149 13.66 -5.12 -2.56
C THR A 149 13.98 -4.05 -3.61
N ASP A 150 15.25 -3.74 -3.81
CA ASP A 150 15.71 -2.72 -4.76
C ASP A 150 15.38 -3.10 -6.20
N ALA A 151 15.55 -4.37 -6.56
CA ALA A 151 15.17 -4.88 -7.87
C ALA A 151 13.67 -4.68 -8.14
N LEU A 152 12.80 -4.97 -7.16
CA LEU A 152 11.37 -4.77 -7.31
C LEU A 152 11.01 -3.28 -7.42
N ILE A 153 11.57 -2.41 -6.58
CA ILE A 153 11.36 -0.97 -6.66
C ILE A 153 11.81 -0.42 -8.01
N LYS A 154 13.02 -0.74 -8.45
CA LYS A 154 13.61 -0.24 -9.71
C LYS A 154 12.83 -0.65 -10.95
N THR A 155 12.32 -1.89 -10.98
CA THR A 155 11.48 -2.33 -12.11
C THR A 155 10.16 -1.57 -12.18
N ALA A 156 9.57 -1.22 -11.03
CA ALA A 156 8.38 -0.39 -10.97
C ALA A 156 8.64 1.05 -11.40
N GLU A 157 9.75 1.66 -10.96
CA GLU A 157 10.18 2.99 -11.41
C GLU A 157 10.29 3.04 -12.94
N ALA A 158 10.98 2.07 -13.55
CA ALA A 158 11.11 1.98 -15.00
C ALA A 158 9.75 1.84 -15.72
N ALA A 159 8.79 1.10 -15.13
CA ALA A 159 7.45 0.97 -15.71
C ALA A 159 6.64 2.28 -15.64
N LEU A 160 6.79 3.08 -14.58
CA LEU A 160 6.10 4.38 -14.44
C LEU A 160 6.58 5.42 -15.45
N GLU A 161 7.81 5.32 -15.94
CA GLU A 161 8.32 6.19 -17.01
C GLU A 161 7.74 5.82 -18.37
N ALA A 162 7.48 4.52 -18.60
CA ALA A 162 7.10 4.02 -19.92
C ALA A 162 5.59 4.04 -20.20
N ILE A 163 4.73 3.96 -19.18
CA ILE A 163 3.29 3.76 -19.38
C ILE A 163 2.47 4.94 -18.83
N PRO A 164 1.53 5.50 -19.62
CA PRO A 164 0.49 6.39 -19.10
C PRO A 164 -0.57 5.55 -18.35
N LEU A 165 -0.24 5.13 -17.13
CA LEU A 165 -1.12 4.30 -16.30
C LEU A 165 -2.24 5.12 -15.66
N VAL A 166 -3.39 4.48 -15.47
CA VAL A 166 -4.48 5.01 -14.64
C VAL A 166 -4.02 5.03 -13.18
N VAL A 167 -4.19 6.18 -12.53
CA VAL A 167 -3.91 6.37 -11.11
C VAL A 167 -5.21 6.38 -10.32
N VAL A 168 -5.23 5.66 -9.20
CA VAL A 168 -6.38 5.58 -8.30
C VAL A 168 -5.97 5.96 -6.87
N ASP A 169 -6.90 6.52 -6.11
CA ASP A 169 -6.68 6.86 -4.70
C ASP A 169 -6.90 5.68 -3.76
N VAL A 170 -7.65 4.67 -4.19
CA VAL A 170 -7.99 3.49 -3.40
C VAL A 170 -7.36 2.27 -4.03
N LEU A 171 -6.66 1.49 -3.21
CA LEU A 171 -6.01 0.27 -3.62
C LEU A 171 -7.05 -0.66 -4.28
N PRO A 172 -6.85 -1.10 -5.54
CA PRO A 172 -7.80 -1.98 -6.22
C PRO A 172 -8.06 -3.25 -5.44
N ASN A 173 -9.22 -3.88 -5.61
CA ASN A 173 -9.49 -5.17 -4.99
C ASN A 173 -8.50 -6.24 -5.49
N PRO A 174 -8.11 -7.21 -4.65
CA PRO A 174 -7.22 -8.29 -5.07
C PRO A 174 -7.84 -9.11 -6.22
N PRO A 175 -7.01 -9.78 -7.05
CA PRO A 175 -7.49 -10.54 -8.20
C PRO A 175 -8.41 -11.68 -7.74
N LYS A 176 -9.60 -11.76 -8.34
CA LYS A 176 -10.61 -12.80 -8.01
C LYS A 176 -10.53 -14.03 -8.91
N GLN A 177 -10.05 -13.84 -10.13
CA GLN A 177 -9.96 -14.91 -11.13
C GLN A 177 -8.64 -15.65 -10.93
N LYS A 178 -8.66 -16.98 -11.13
CA LYS A 178 -7.44 -17.79 -11.08
C LYS A 178 -6.42 -17.25 -12.08
N ASP A 179 -5.15 -17.33 -11.71
CA ASP A 179 -4.00 -16.91 -12.53
C ASP A 179 -4.01 -15.42 -12.91
N HIS A 180 -4.89 -14.60 -12.33
CA HIS A 180 -4.81 -13.16 -12.48
C HIS A 180 -3.81 -12.56 -11.52
N VAL A 181 -3.17 -11.51 -12.01
CA VAL A 181 -2.12 -10.78 -11.35
C VAL A 181 -2.54 -9.33 -11.18
N LEU A 182 -2.29 -8.77 -10.01
CA LEU A 182 -2.42 -7.34 -9.74
C LEU A 182 -1.06 -6.79 -9.33
N ILE A 183 -0.58 -5.79 -10.08
CA ILE A 183 0.55 -4.94 -9.70
C ILE A 183 -0.03 -3.63 -9.16
N SER A 184 0.46 -3.17 -8.01
CA SER A 184 0.13 -1.86 -7.44
C SER A 184 1.42 -1.14 -7.04
N ILE A 185 1.62 0.06 -7.59
CA ILE A 185 2.79 0.92 -7.33
C ILE A 185 2.30 2.19 -6.65
N ALA A 186 2.69 2.40 -5.40
CA ALA A 186 2.23 3.53 -4.60
C ALA A 186 3.19 4.72 -4.71
N THR A 187 2.62 5.88 -5.00
CA THR A 187 3.32 7.15 -5.23
C THR A 187 2.57 8.32 -4.57
N PRO A 188 3.18 9.52 -4.48
CA PRO A 188 2.49 10.73 -4.08
C PRO A 188 1.25 11.08 -4.92
N LEU A 189 1.19 10.71 -6.20
CA LEU A 189 0.03 10.99 -7.05
C LEU A 189 -1.11 9.98 -6.86
N GLY A 190 -0.80 8.81 -6.29
CA GLY A 190 -1.74 7.73 -6.03
C GLY A 190 -1.16 6.38 -6.34
N ILE A 191 -2.03 5.40 -6.53
CA ILE A 191 -1.66 4.03 -6.83
C ILE A 191 -1.82 3.81 -8.32
N TYR A 192 -0.70 3.54 -8.99
CA TYR A 192 -0.70 3.02 -10.35
C TYR A 192 -0.93 1.52 -10.29
N HIS A 193 -1.75 0.98 -11.20
CA HIS A 193 -2.04 -0.45 -11.17
C HIS A 193 -2.16 -1.08 -12.55
N GLY A 194 -1.86 -2.38 -12.61
CA GLY A 194 -2.09 -3.24 -13.76
C GLY A 194 -2.74 -4.54 -13.30
N LEU A 195 -3.85 -4.93 -13.95
CA LEU A 195 -4.58 -6.18 -13.66
C LEU A 195 -4.74 -6.95 -14.96
N GLY A 196 -4.33 -8.22 -14.97
CA GLY A 196 -4.45 -9.07 -16.15
C GLY A 196 -4.20 -10.54 -15.85
N THR A 197 -4.31 -11.38 -16.88
CA THR A 197 -3.92 -12.79 -16.78
C THR A 197 -2.41 -12.90 -16.61
N GLY A 198 -1.96 -13.96 -15.94
CA GLY A 198 -0.53 -14.25 -15.80
C GLY A 198 0.16 -14.35 -17.16
N GLU A 199 -0.42 -15.10 -18.10
CA GLU A 199 0.14 -15.23 -19.45
C GLU A 199 0.40 -13.88 -20.12
N PHE A 200 -0.55 -12.94 -20.04
CA PHE A 200 -0.35 -11.60 -20.60
C PHE A 200 0.70 -10.82 -19.82
N MET A 201 0.56 -10.77 -18.50
CA MET A 201 1.37 -9.90 -17.64
C MET A 201 2.85 -10.33 -17.57
N TRP A 202 3.15 -11.64 -17.64
CA TRP A 202 4.54 -12.11 -17.67
C TRP A 202 5.24 -11.85 -19.01
N ASN A 203 4.47 -11.79 -20.11
CA ASN A 203 5.01 -11.51 -21.45
C ASN A 203 5.06 -10.00 -21.76
N ASP A 204 4.38 -9.16 -20.97
CA ASP A 204 4.43 -7.72 -21.10
C ASP A 204 5.82 -7.16 -20.72
N PRO A 205 6.43 -6.28 -21.54
CA PRO A 205 7.81 -5.81 -21.34
C PRO A 205 8.00 -4.95 -20.09
N HIS A 206 6.93 -4.46 -19.46
CA HIS A 206 6.98 -3.62 -18.27
C HIS A 206 6.45 -4.34 -17.03
N ALA A 207 5.38 -5.12 -17.16
CA ALA A 207 4.85 -5.91 -16.05
C ALA A 207 5.71 -7.15 -15.77
N GLY A 208 6.20 -7.86 -16.79
CA GLY A 208 6.98 -9.08 -16.63
C GLY A 208 8.22 -8.93 -15.72
N PRO A 209 9.05 -7.88 -15.89
CA PRO A 209 10.15 -7.60 -14.98
C PRO A 209 9.73 -7.41 -13.53
N ILE A 210 8.61 -6.71 -13.27
CA ILE A 210 8.06 -6.51 -11.92
C ILE A 210 7.64 -7.85 -11.32
N LEU A 211 6.96 -8.70 -12.10
CA LEU A 211 6.52 -10.01 -11.62
C LEU A 211 7.68 -10.95 -11.30
N ASN A 212 8.73 -10.94 -12.12
CA ASN A 212 9.93 -11.72 -11.86
C ASN A 212 10.65 -11.24 -10.59
N ALA A 213 10.80 -9.92 -10.41
CA ALA A 213 11.38 -9.35 -9.20
C ALA A 213 10.53 -9.68 -7.95
N GLY A 214 9.20 -9.57 -8.05
CA GLY A 214 8.27 -9.94 -6.98
C GLY A 214 8.35 -11.42 -6.61
N GLY A 215 8.40 -12.32 -7.59
CA GLY A 215 8.58 -13.75 -7.36
C GLY A 215 9.90 -14.08 -6.67
N ASN A 216 11.00 -13.40 -7.05
CA ASN A 216 12.30 -13.55 -6.40
C ASN A 216 12.28 -13.08 -4.94
N LEU A 217 11.67 -11.93 -4.67
CA LEU A 217 11.51 -11.43 -3.30
C LEU A 217 10.65 -12.37 -2.45
N LEU A 218 9.53 -12.86 -2.99
CA LEU A 218 8.68 -13.82 -2.29
C LEU A 218 9.46 -15.09 -1.93
N LYS A 219 10.21 -15.66 -2.88
CA LYS A 219 11.04 -16.84 -2.63
C LYS A 219 12.08 -16.59 -1.53
N ALA A 220 12.70 -15.40 -1.51
CA ALA A 220 13.66 -15.03 -0.49
C ALA A 220 13.02 -14.90 0.90
N LEU A 221 11.84 -14.26 1.00
CA LEU A 221 11.06 -14.16 2.23
C LEU A 221 10.64 -15.53 2.78
N GLU A 222 10.12 -16.40 1.92
CA GLU A 222 9.70 -17.76 2.32
C GLU A 222 10.90 -18.60 2.80
N GLY A 223 12.09 -18.36 2.25
CA GLY A 223 13.35 -18.97 2.70
C GLY A 223 13.76 -18.62 4.14
N LEU A 224 13.16 -17.59 4.76
CA LEU A 224 13.40 -17.19 6.14
C LEU A 224 12.61 -18.01 7.17
N LYS A 225 11.54 -18.73 6.77
CA LYS A 225 10.64 -19.46 7.68
C LYS A 225 11.23 -20.77 8.25
N LYS A 226 12.56 -20.85 8.41
CA LYS A 226 13.24 -22.06 8.90
C LYS A 226 13.02 -22.29 10.39
#